data_AF-A0A4V3IQL0-F1
#
_entry.id   AF-A0A4V3IQL0-F1
#
_cell.length_a   1.000
_cell.length_b   1.000
_cell.length_c   1.000
_cell.angle_alpha   90.00
_cell.angle_beta   90.00
_cell.angle_gamma   90.00
#
_symmetry.space_group_name_H-M   'P 1'
#
loop_
_entity.id
_entity.type
_entity.pdbx_description
1 polymer ?
#
loop_
_entity_poly.entity_id
_entity_poly.type
_entity_poly.pdbx_seq_one_letter_code
_entity_poly.pdbx_strand_id
1 'polypeptide(L)'
;MDDAARVMGSANGVSTGRVERAPGSTSEIGVDWVLPTNLGALPAQLKERAQDVLVNQRKIVGELEKAKRVTLQHLAAVRSVPPARNPGASVYLDVAG
;
A
#
# COMPACT_ATOMS: atom_id res chain seq x y z
N MET A 1 -20.55 43.75 23.91
CA MET A 1 -21.71 43.39 23.06
C MET A 1 -21.20 43.26 21.63
N ASP A 2 -20.21 42.42 21.37
CA ASP A 2 -20.23 40.95 21.33
C ASP A 2 -20.73 40.41 19.99
N ASP A 3 -19.89 39.52 19.45
CA ASP A 3 -20.19 38.48 18.48
C ASP A 3 -20.03 38.79 16.96
N ALA A 4 -18.78 39.05 16.56
CA ALA A 4 -18.30 38.87 15.18
C ALA A 4 -17.37 37.66 15.03
N ALA A 5 -17.50 36.66 15.91
CA ALA A 5 -16.60 35.52 15.98
C ALA A 5 -17.35 34.20 15.74
N ARG A 6 -17.66 33.89 14.48
CA ARG A 6 -17.94 32.48 14.12
C ARG A 6 -17.26 32.08 12.82
N VAL A 7 -16.00 31.67 12.98
CA VAL A 7 -15.43 30.43 12.46
C VAL A 7 -15.59 30.22 10.94
N MET A 8 -14.62 30.77 10.23
CA MET A 8 -13.95 30.07 9.13
C MET A 8 -13.48 28.69 9.59
N GLY A 9 -13.91 27.65 8.90
CA GLY A 9 -13.51 26.27 9.21
C GLY A 9 -14.05 25.22 8.26
N SER A 10 -14.22 25.53 6.96
CA SER A 10 -14.46 24.48 5.97
C SER A 10 -13.12 23.87 5.56
N ALA A 11 -12.54 23.09 6.45
CA ALA A 11 -11.50 22.15 6.08
C ALA A 11 -12.14 21.15 5.12
N ASN A 12 -11.77 21.23 3.84
CA ASN A 12 -11.98 20.15 2.88
C ASN A 12 -11.30 18.91 3.46
N GLY A 13 -12.09 18.12 4.20
CA GLY A 13 -11.68 16.82 4.69
C GLY A 13 -11.23 16.03 3.49
N VAL A 14 -9.95 15.65 3.47
CA VAL A 14 -9.48 14.57 2.63
C VAL A 14 -10.37 13.39 2.98
N SER A 15 -11.33 13.12 2.11
CA SER A 15 -12.14 11.91 2.17
C SER A 15 -11.17 10.78 1.83
N THR A 16 -10.42 10.33 2.84
CA THR A 16 -9.83 9.01 2.82
C THR A 16 -11.02 8.09 2.73
N GLY A 17 -11.36 7.73 1.49
CA GLY A 17 -12.40 6.75 1.19
C GLY A 17 -12.09 5.52 2.03
N ARG A 18 -12.77 5.42 3.17
CA ARG A 18 -12.82 4.23 3.99
C ARG A 18 -13.41 3.20 3.05
N VAL A 19 -12.58 2.28 2.59
CA VAL A 19 -13.08 1.09 1.91
C VAL A 19 -13.82 0.32 3.00
N GLU A 20 -15.11 0.60 3.14
CA GLU A 20 -15.99 -0.17 3.98
C GLU A 20 -16.09 -1.55 3.37
N ARG A 21 -15.26 -2.44 3.90
CA ARG A 21 -15.30 -3.85 3.59
C ARG A 21 -16.70 -4.35 3.96
N ALA A 22 -17.51 -4.66 2.96
CA ALA A 22 -18.81 -5.28 3.18
C ALA A 22 -18.66 -6.55 4.06
N PRO A 23 -19.47 -6.73 5.11
CA PRO A 23 -19.52 -7.97 5.88
C PRO A 23 -20.02 -9.08 4.94
N GLY A 24 -19.09 -9.90 4.46
CA GLY A 24 -19.33 -10.89 3.40
C GLY A 24 -18.12 -11.12 2.50
N SER A 25 -17.11 -10.25 2.53
CA SER A 25 -15.79 -10.59 1.95
C SER A 25 -14.98 -11.38 2.97
N THR A 26 -15.45 -12.57 3.34
CA THR A 26 -14.55 -13.58 3.92
C THR A 26 -13.48 -13.83 2.87
N SER A 27 -12.27 -13.34 3.15
CA SER A 27 -11.07 -14.03 2.69
C SER A 27 -11.24 -15.44 3.24
N GLU A 28 -11.76 -16.37 2.44
CA GLU A 28 -11.64 -17.79 2.71
C GLU A 28 -10.17 -18.16 2.52
N ILE A 29 -9.32 -17.63 3.41
CA ILE A 29 -7.94 -18.06 3.57
C ILE A 29 -7.96 -18.78 4.91
N GLY A 30 -8.16 -20.09 4.84
CA GLY A 30 -8.26 -20.93 6.01
C GLY A 30 -8.72 -22.35 5.73
N VAL A 31 -8.50 -22.86 4.51
CA VAL A 31 -8.21 -24.29 4.44
C VAL A 31 -6.74 -24.36 4.84
N ASP A 32 -6.44 -24.92 6.00
CA ASP A 32 -5.07 -25.26 6.40
C ASP A 32 -4.51 -26.16 5.30
N TRP A 33 -3.86 -25.54 4.32
CA TRP A 33 -3.30 -26.26 3.20
C TRP A 33 -2.10 -27.03 3.73
N VAL A 34 -2.32 -28.32 3.98
CA VAL A 34 -1.27 -29.24 4.35
C VAL A 34 -0.70 -29.82 3.07
N LEU A 35 0.63 -29.80 2.94
CA LEU A 35 1.31 -30.41 1.82
C LEU A 35 0.90 -31.89 1.72
N PRO A 36 0.30 -32.34 0.60
CA PRO A 36 -0.07 -33.73 0.46
C PRO A 36 1.20 -34.59 0.41
N THR A 37 1.31 -35.55 1.32
CA THR A 37 2.37 -36.55 1.32
C THR A 37 2.01 -37.73 0.41
N ASN A 38 3.00 -38.47 -0.09
CA ASN A 38 2.82 -39.70 -0.88
C ASN A 38 2.18 -39.52 -2.28
N LEU A 39 2.41 -38.39 -2.95
CA LEU A 39 1.87 -38.11 -4.30
C LEU A 39 2.50 -38.96 -5.44
N GLY A 40 3.53 -39.74 -5.16
CA GLY A 40 4.24 -40.52 -6.18
C GLY A 40 5.02 -39.64 -7.16
N ALA A 41 5.37 -40.22 -8.32
CA ALA A 41 6.05 -39.48 -9.39
C ALA A 41 5.06 -38.61 -10.18
N LEU A 42 5.51 -37.42 -10.62
CA LEU A 42 4.71 -36.54 -11.47
C LEU A 42 4.43 -37.21 -12.83
N PRO A 43 3.16 -37.31 -13.28
CA PRO A 43 2.83 -37.83 -14.61
C PRO A 43 3.56 -37.06 -15.72
N ALA A 44 4.07 -37.76 -16.73
CA ALA A 44 4.86 -37.15 -17.82
C ALA A 44 4.09 -36.06 -18.58
N GLN A 45 2.78 -36.24 -18.71
CA GLN A 45 1.86 -35.29 -19.37
C GLN A 45 1.71 -33.97 -18.59
N LEU A 46 2.02 -33.96 -17.29
CA LEU A 46 1.91 -32.77 -16.43
C LEU A 46 3.25 -32.04 -16.25
N LYS A 47 4.36 -32.63 -16.70
CA LYS A 47 5.70 -32.08 -16.48
C LYS A 47 5.86 -30.67 -17.06
N GLU A 48 5.46 -30.49 -18.32
CA GLU A 48 5.56 -29.20 -19.01
C GLU A 48 4.69 -28.14 -18.32
N ARG A 49 3.42 -28.46 -18.07
CA ARG A 49 2.50 -27.56 -17.36
C ARG A 49 3.01 -27.17 -15.96
N ALA A 50 3.58 -28.11 -15.22
CA ALA A 50 4.15 -27.82 -13.89
C ALA A 50 5.37 -26.90 -13.99
N GLN A 51 6.20 -27.06 -15.03
CA GLN A 51 7.33 -26.17 -15.29
C GLN A 51 6.85 -24.76 -15.66
N ASP A 52 5.83 -24.64 -16.50
CA ASP A 52 5.25 -23.34 -16.87
C ASP A 52 4.67 -22.61 -15.66
N VAL A 53 3.92 -23.32 -14.81
CA VAL A 53 3.38 -22.78 -13.57
C VAL A 53 4.52 -22.28 -12.67
N LEU A 54 5.58 -23.06 -12.51
CA LEU A 54 6.72 -22.68 -11.68
C LEU A 54 7.46 -21.44 -12.22
N VAL A 55 7.65 -21.35 -13.55
CA VAL A 55 8.25 -20.19 -14.20
C VAL A 55 7.39 -18.94 -13.96
N ASN A 56 6.08 -19.05 -14.14
CA ASN A 56 5.15 -17.94 -13.94
C ASN A 56 5.09 -17.51 -12.47
N GLN A 57 5.07 -18.45 -11.53
CA GLN A 57 5.13 -18.15 -10.09
C GLN A 57 6.39 -17.37 -9.75
N ARG A 58 7.56 -17.79 -10.24
CA ARG A 58 8.83 -17.08 -10.00
C ARG A 58 8.82 -15.68 -10.59
N LYS A 59 8.27 -15.51 -11.78
CA LYS A 59 8.11 -14.20 -12.41
C LYS A 59 7.25 -13.27 -11.54
N ILE A 60 6.08 -13.73 -11.12
CA ILE A 60 5.15 -12.94 -10.29
C ILE A 60 5.77 -12.58 -8.94
N VAL A 61 6.47 -13.52 -8.29
CA VAL A 61 7.21 -13.26 -7.04
C VAL A 61 8.25 -12.15 -7.25
N GLY A 62 8.99 -12.19 -8.36
CA GLY A 62 9.98 -11.16 -8.70
C GLY A 62 9.35 -9.78 -8.91
N GLU A 63 8.24 -9.71 -9.64
CA GLU A 63 7.49 -8.46 -9.87
C GLU A 63 6.94 -7.89 -8.56
N LEU A 64 6.39 -8.75 -7.70
CA LEU A 64 5.86 -8.36 -6.39
C LEU A 64 6.96 -7.80 -5.47
N GLU A 65 8.10 -8.48 -5.36
CA GLU A 65 9.22 -8.01 -4.53
C GLU A 65 9.81 -6.70 -5.07
N LYS A 66 9.83 -6.50 -6.40
CA LYS A 66 10.22 -5.22 -7.00
C LYS A 66 9.25 -4.11 -6.61
N ALA A 67 7.94 -4.34 -6.75
CA ALA A 67 6.91 -3.37 -6.38
C ALA A 67 7.01 -2.98 -4.90
N LYS A 68 7.09 -3.98 -4.01
CA LYS A 68 7.26 -3.78 -2.56
C LYS A 68 8.47 -2.91 -2.24
N ARG A 69 9.62 -3.15 -2.88
CA ARG A 69 10.85 -2.37 -2.66
C ARG A 69 10.67 -0.90 -3.04
N VAL A 70 10.08 -0.63 -4.20
CA VAL A 70 9.80 0.72 -4.69
C VAL A 70 8.83 1.44 -3.74
N THR A 71 7.75 0.78 -3.32
CA THR A 71 6.80 1.34 -2.36
C THR A 71 7.46 1.68 -1.03
N LEU A 72 8.33 0.81 -0.50
CA LEU A 72 9.06 1.08 0.74
C LEU A 72 10.03 2.26 0.60
N GLN A 73 10.70 2.40 -0.55
CA GLN A 73 11.56 3.55 -0.83
C GLN A 73 10.76 4.87 -0.83
N HIS A 74 9.60 4.90 -1.50
CA HIS A 74 8.73 6.08 -1.48
C HIS A 74 8.21 6.39 -0.09
N LEU A 75 7.80 5.37 0.68
CA LEU A 75 7.35 5.54 2.05
C LEU A 75 8.47 6.09 2.95
N ALA A 76 9.69 5.61 2.78
CA ALA A 76 10.86 6.13 3.51
C ALA A 76 11.11 7.61 3.16
N ALA A 77 11.02 7.98 1.88
CA ALA A 77 11.17 9.36 1.45
C ALA A 77 10.10 10.28 2.08
N VAL A 78 8.83 9.87 2.05
CA VAL A 78 7.73 10.64 2.70
C VAL A 78 7.95 10.75 4.21
N ARG A 79 8.37 9.67 4.87
CA ARG A 79 8.65 9.66 6.32
C ARG A 79 9.87 10.48 6.71
N SER A 80 10.85 10.63 5.80
CA SER A 80 12.04 11.44 6.06
C SER A 80 11.79 12.95 5.99
N VAL A 81 10.64 13.39 5.46
CA VAL A 81 10.29 14.81 5.42
C VAL A 81 10.05 15.28 6.86
N PRO A 82 10.88 16.19 7.39
CA PRO A 82 10.62 16.77 8.71
C PRO A 82 9.27 17.49 8.69
N PRO A 83 8.47 17.41 9.76
CA PRO A 83 7.24 18.18 9.84
C PRO A 83 7.58 19.66 9.67
N ALA A 84 6.86 20.34 8.77
CA ALA A 84 7.06 21.75 8.49
C ALA A 84 7.05 22.54 9.82
N ARG A 85 8.16 23.19 10.15
CA ARG A 85 8.20 24.12 11.29
C ARG A 85 7.33 25.32 10.92
N ASN A 86 6.17 25.44 11.60
CA ASN A 86 5.21 26.53 11.54
C ASN A 86 4.58 26.82 10.15
N PRO A 87 3.41 26.24 9.84
CA PRO A 87 2.61 26.61 8.66
C PRO A 87 2.03 28.04 8.70
N GLY A 88 2.27 28.80 9.78
CA GLY A 88 1.85 30.20 9.92
C GLY A 88 2.98 31.24 9.84
N ALA A 89 4.24 30.82 9.67
CA ALA A 89 5.36 31.74 9.54
C ALA A 89 5.65 32.04 8.07
N SER A 90 4.85 32.93 7.46
CA SER A 90 5.21 33.54 6.17
C SER A 90 6.46 34.39 6.37
N VAL A 91 7.60 33.90 5.90
CA VAL A 91 8.86 34.66 5.89
C VAL A 91 8.89 35.50 4.61
N TYR A 92 8.66 36.81 4.74
CA TYR A 92 8.91 37.75 3.66
C TYR A 92 10.42 38.02 3.61
N LEU A 93 11.07 37.53 2.55
CA LEU A 93 12.45 37.90 2.22
C LEU A 93 12.41 39.26 1.52
N ASP A 94 12.68 40.32 2.27
CA ASP A 94 12.88 41.65 1.68
C ASP A 94 14.24 41.68 0.99
N VAL A 95 14.22 41.76 -0.35
CA VAL A 95 15.42 41.79 -1.20
C VAL A 95 15.80 43.23 -1.54
N ALA A 96 15.78 44.12 -0.56
CA ALA A 96 16.31 45.47 -0.67
C ALA A 96 17.63 45.58 0.13
N GLY A 97 18.74 45.42 -0.59
CA GLY A 97 20.10 45.72 -0.13
C GLY A 97 20.98 46.07 -1.31
#